data_AF-A0A7W0D599-F1
#
_entry.id   AF-A0A7W0D599-F1
#
_cell.length_a   1.000
_cell.length_b   1.000
_cell.length_c   1.000
_cell.angle_alpha   90.00
_cell.angle_beta   90.00
_cell.angle_gamma   90.00
#
_symmetry.space_group_name_H-M   'P 1'
#
loop_
_entity.id
_entity.type
_entity.pdbx_description
1 polymer ?
#
loop_
_entity_poly.entity_id
_entity_poly.type
_entity_poly.pdbx_seq_one_letter_code
_entity_poly.pdbx_strand_id
1 'polypeptide(L)' 'MKIYVILSFDGEEMENVYVGTDEEKALSFTPADFDNSEALFVEIWEDGEKTDDFRLEQ' A
#
# COMPACT_ATOMS: atom_id res chain seq x y z
N MET A 1 -13.74 -10.78 0.47
CA MET A 1 -13.13 -10.10 1.65
C MET A 1 -11.91 -9.37 1.13
N LYS A 2 -11.86 -8.05 1.32
CA LYS A 2 -10.78 -7.21 0.76
C LYS A 2 -9.54 -7.25 1.62
N ILE A 3 -8.38 -7.30 0.97
CA ILE A 3 -7.05 -7.14 1.56
C ILE A 3 -6.39 -5.95 0.88
N TYR A 4 -5.86 -5.05 1.69
CA TYR A 4 -5.11 -3.88 1.26
C TYR A 4 -3.63 -4.15 1.54
N VAL A 5 -2.82 -4.12 0.50
CA VAL A 5 -1.37 -4.23 0.56
C VAL A 5 -0.79 -2.86 0.29
N ILE A 6 0.00 -2.32 1.22
CA ILE A 6 0.76 -1.09 1.01
C ILE A 6 2.18 -1.45 0.61
N LEU A 7 2.59 -0.92 -0.52
CA LEU A 7 3.92 -0.99 -1.08
C LEU A 7 4.61 0.35 -0.87
N SER A 8 5.78 0.33 -0.23
CA SER A 8 6.70 1.45 -0.17
C SER A 8 7.67 1.39 -1.32
N PHE A 9 7.82 2.50 -2.05
CA PHE A 9 8.84 2.66 -3.08
C PHE A 9 9.94 3.58 -2.56
N ASP A 10 11.18 3.09 -2.54
CA ASP A 10 12.34 3.84 -2.03
C ASP A 10 13.18 4.54 -3.12
N GLY A 11 12.74 4.46 -4.38
CA GLY A 11 13.48 4.95 -5.54
C GLY A 11 14.14 3.85 -6.37
N GLU A 12 14.36 2.66 -5.77
CA GLU A 12 14.98 1.51 -6.43
C GLU A 12 14.05 0.29 -6.42
N GLU A 13 13.44 -0.01 -5.27
CA GLU A 13 12.66 -1.22 -5.03
C GLU A 13 11.27 -0.92 -4.42
N MET A 14 10.39 -1.93 -4.48
CA MET A 14 9.06 -1.91 -3.88
C MET A 14 9.02 -2.92 -2.73
N GLU A 15 8.68 -2.46 -1.53
CA GLU A 15 8.59 -3.30 -0.34
C GLU A 15 7.17 -3.32 0.25
N ASN A 16 6.68 -4.50 0.64
CA ASN A 16 5.41 -4.64 1.36
C ASN A 16 5.57 -4.12 2.80
N VAL A 17 4.98 -2.97 3.10
CA VAL A 17 5.06 -2.36 4.44
C VAL A 17 3.79 -2.55 5.27
N TYR A 18 2.67 -2.90 4.64
CA TYR A 18 1.44 -3.28 5.33
C TYR A 18 0.62 -4.28 4.53
N VAL A 19 -0.01 -5.23 5.23
CA VAL A 19 -1.03 -6.14 4.68
C VAL A 19 -2.14 -6.26 5.72
N GLY A 20 -3.37 -5.92 5.34
CA GLY A 20 -4.50 -6.01 6.26
C GLY A 20 -5.84 -5.76 5.61
N THR A 21 -6.91 -5.82 6.39
CA THR A 21 -8.29 -5.62 5.90
C THR A 21 -8.91 -4.30 6.36
N ASP A 22 -8.14 -3.49 7.09
CA ASP A 22 -8.55 -2.16 7.55
C ASP A 22 -8.24 -1.14 6.44
N GLU A 23 -9.28 -0.75 5.72
CA GLU A 23 -9.21 0.24 4.63
C GLU A 23 -8.77 1.62 5.14
N GLU A 24 -9.41 2.11 6.21
CA GLU A 24 -9.14 3.45 6.74
C GLU A 24 -7.68 3.58 7.14
N LYS A 25 -7.15 2.56 7.84
CA LYS A 25 -5.73 2.52 8.19
C LYS A 25 -4.85 2.45 6.95
N ALA A 26 -5.14 1.55 6.00
CA ALA A 26 -4.34 1.37 4.79
C ALA A 26 -4.23 2.67 3.98
N LEU A 27 -5.34 3.40 3.84
CA LEU A 27 -5.40 4.65 3.08
C LEU A 27 -4.89 5.87 3.86
N SER A 28 -4.70 5.75 5.18
CA SER A 28 -4.16 6.83 6.02
C SER A 28 -2.63 6.92 6.00
N PHE A 29 -1.94 5.91 5.46
CA PHE A 29 -0.48 5.88 5.41
C PHE A 29 0.06 6.93 4.45
N THR A 30 1.18 7.51 4.84
CA THR A 30 1.97 8.45 4.06
C THR A 30 3.41 7.93 3.91
N PRO A 31 4.18 8.38 2.90
CA PRO A 31 5.59 7.99 2.80
C PRO A 31 6.40 8.31 4.06
N ALA A 32 6.01 9.33 4.84
CA ALA A 32 6.70 9.71 6.08
C ALA A 32 6.55 8.67 7.21
N ASP A 33 5.62 7.72 7.09
CA ASP A 33 5.41 6.65 8.06
C ASP A 33 6.42 5.49 7.90
N PHE A 34 7.22 5.49 6.83
CA PHE A 34 8.16 4.41 6.49
C PHE A 34 9.56 4.96 6.17
N ASP A 35 10.60 4.20 6.53
CA ASP A 35 11.99 4.61 6.30
C ASP A 35 12.31 4.62 4.80
N ASN A 36 12.98 5.70 4.34
CA ASN A 36 13.38 5.91 2.93
C ASN A 36 12.26 5.78 1.89
N SER A 37 10.99 5.94 2.26
CA SER A 37 9.88 5.87 1.30
C SER A 37 9.71 7.17 0.52
N GLU A 38 9.80 7.10 -0.80
CA GLU A 38 9.49 8.21 -1.72
C GLU A 38 8.01 8.23 -2.14
N ALA A 39 7.38 7.07 -2.26
CA ALA A 39 5.98 6.94 -2.67
C ALA A 39 5.34 5.68 -2.10
N LEU A 40 4.02 5.72 -1.91
CA LEU A 40 3.23 4.57 -1.51
C LEU A 40 2.27 4.16 -2.62
N PHE A 41 2.08 2.85 -2.74
CA PHE A 41 1.09 2.25 -3.62
C PHE A 41 0.20 1.31 -2.81
N VAL A 42 -1.06 1.26 -3.18
CA VAL A 42 -2.05 0.31 -2.68
C VAL A 42 -2.27 -0.75 -3.74
N GLU A 43 -2.33 -2.01 -3.31
CA GLU A 43 -3.02 -3.06 -4.05
C GLU A 43 -4.23 -3.53 -3.25
N ILE A 44 -5.38 -3.62 -3.93
CA ILE A 44 -6.61 -4.19 -3.37
C ILE A 44 -6.77 -5.60 -3.95
N TRP A 45 -6.89 -6.57 -3.05
CA TRP A 45 -7.08 -7.97 -3.37
C TRP A 45 -8.43 -8.46 -2.83
N GLU A 46 -9.15 -9.21 -3.64
CA GLU A 46 -10.42 -9.85 -3.26
C GLU A 46 -10.48 -11.27 -3.85
N ASP A 47 -10.91 -12.23 -3.04
CA ASP A 47 -11.08 -13.64 -3.42
C ASP A 47 -9.84 -14.29 -4.06
N GLY A 48 -8.65 -13.81 -3.67
CA GLY A 48 -7.36 -14.33 -4.13
C GLY A 48 -6.83 -13.69 -5.41
N GLU A 49 -7.54 -12.72 -5.97
CA GLU A 49 -7.13 -11.98 -7.17
C GLU A 49 -6.96 -10.50 -6.86
N LYS A 50 -5.99 -9.86 -7.53
CA LYS A 50 -5.82 -8.40 -7.44
C LYS A 50 -6.94 -7.74 -8.25
N THR A 51 -7.71 -6.88 -7.59
CA THR A 51 -8.85 -6.20 -8.20
C THR A 51 -8.55 -4.75 -8.58
N ASP A 52 -7.63 -4.09 -7.86
CA ASP A 52 -7.27 -2.70 -8.10
C ASP A 52 -5.86 -2.40 -7.59
N ASP A 53 -5.23 -1.37 -8.15
CA ASP A 53 -4.01 -0.76 -7.61
C ASP A 53 -3.89 0.70 -7.99
N PHE A 54 -3.38 1.51 -7.06
CA PHE A 54 -3.17 2.93 -7.29
C PHE A 54 -2.11 3.49 -6.35
N ARG A 55 -1.55 4.64 -6.73
CA ARG A 55 -0.64 5.41 -5.88
C ARG A 55 -1.43 6.17 -4.82
N LEU A 56 -1.01 6.12 -3.56
CA LEU A 56 -1.56 7.01 -2.53
C LEU A 56 -1.06 8.44 -2.80
N GLU A 57 -2.01 9.36 -3.02
CA GLU A 57 -1.72 10.79 -3.15
C GLU A 57 -1.45 11.40 -1.76
N GLN A 58 -0.49 12.33 -1.69
CA GLN A 58 -0.07 13.01 -0.45
C GLN A 58 -1.08 14.06 0.01
#